data_AF-A0A931C505-F1
#
_entry.id   AF-A0A931C505-F1
#
_cell.length_a   1.000
_cell.length_b   1.000
_cell.length_c   1.000
_cell.angle_alpha   90.00
_cell.angle_beta   90.00
_cell.angle_gamma   90.00
#
_symmetry.space_group_name_H-M   'P 1'
#
loop_
_entity.id
_entity.type
_entity.pdbx_description
1 polymer ?
#
loop_
_entity_poly.entity_id
_entity_poly.type
_entity_poly.pdbx_seq_one_letter_code
_entity_poly.pdbx_strand_id
1 'polypeptide(L)'
;MVKIIAPNREYNGTVGDVQFKDGVADTDNPAVLAYCRSAGYEVGGETATTLEEPAPADPREVGNGLIGTPLRDAAVDPKPEDFLAPVNAGQANPHGAEVVSPEIHAALGPTPLVPGLVGDPAMQQDRESEAARLALVDQLPAAAVVDELADGNAQEQPAGNASQEAWADWVLATHPELDPESVRAMKRDDLRTEYGKTE
;
A
#
# COMPACT_ATOMS: atom_id res chain seq x y z
N MET A 1 -59.09 18.40 4.40
CA MET A 1 -58.34 17.16 4.70
C MET A 1 -57.71 16.66 3.41
N VAL A 2 -56.43 16.32 3.47
CA VAL A 2 -55.61 15.77 2.40
C VAL A 2 -55.30 14.32 2.76
N LYS A 3 -55.45 13.42 1.79
CA LYS A 3 -55.12 12.01 1.95
C LYS A 3 -53.61 11.80 1.93
N ILE A 4 -53.10 11.08 2.93
CA ILE A 4 -51.70 10.65 3.03
C ILE A 4 -51.66 9.14 2.85
N ILE A 5 -50.71 8.65 2.05
CA ILE A 5 -50.45 7.22 1.87
C ILE A 5 -49.00 6.92 2.27
N ALA A 6 -48.85 6.02 3.22
CA ALA A 6 -47.56 5.56 3.71
C ALA A 6 -46.84 4.70 2.67
N PRO A 7 -45.50 4.74 2.62
CA PRO A 7 -44.71 3.84 1.77
C PRO A 7 -45.01 2.37 2.06
N ASN A 8 -45.20 2.02 3.34
CA ASN A 8 -45.69 0.71 3.76
C ASN A 8 -47.22 0.72 3.85
N ARG A 9 -47.88 -0.02 2.95
CA ARG A 9 -49.34 -0.14 2.85
C ARG A 9 -49.99 -0.88 4.01
N GLU A 10 -49.22 -1.54 4.88
CA GLU A 10 -49.72 -2.23 6.08
C GLU A 10 -49.50 -1.41 7.37
N TYR A 11 -49.00 -0.18 7.24
CA TYR A 11 -48.71 0.67 8.40
C TYR A 11 -50.00 1.10 9.13
N ASN A 12 -50.05 0.83 10.44
CA ASN A 12 -51.18 1.13 11.31
C ASN A 12 -50.76 1.97 12.54
N GLY A 13 -49.66 2.73 12.43
CA GLY A 13 -49.14 3.56 13.52
C GLY A 13 -49.68 5.00 13.51
N THR A 14 -49.11 5.84 14.36
CA THR A 14 -49.50 7.25 14.52
C THR A 14 -48.35 8.17 14.09
N VAL A 15 -48.66 9.25 13.37
CA VAL A 15 -47.69 10.31 13.04
C VAL A 15 -48.30 11.65 13.43
N GLY A 16 -47.70 12.34 14.39
CA GLY A 16 -48.29 13.53 14.99
C GLY A 16 -49.62 13.22 15.66
N ASP A 17 -50.69 13.88 15.21
CA ASP A 17 -52.08 13.70 15.64
C ASP A 17 -52.89 12.78 14.71
N VAL A 18 -52.25 12.15 13.72
CA VAL A 18 -52.92 11.39 12.66
C VAL A 18 -52.68 9.89 12.84
N GLN A 19 -53.76 9.12 12.93
CA GLN A 19 -53.72 7.67 12.99
C GLN A 19 -53.80 7.07 11.58
N PHE A 20 -52.83 6.25 11.22
CA PHE A 20 -52.87 5.49 9.98
C PHE A 20 -53.63 4.18 10.18
N LYS A 21 -54.36 3.80 9.13
CA LYS A 21 -54.99 2.49 9.00
C LYS A 21 -54.73 1.96 7.60
N ASP A 22 -54.13 0.77 7.52
CA ASP A 22 -53.75 0.13 6.25
C ASP A 22 -52.99 1.09 5.33
N GLY A 23 -52.01 1.79 5.92
CA GLY A 23 -51.14 2.74 5.22
C GLY A 23 -51.82 4.02 4.75
N VAL A 24 -53.07 4.29 5.15
CA VAL A 24 -53.82 5.49 4.72
C VAL A 24 -54.24 6.31 5.93
N ALA A 25 -54.17 7.64 5.80
CA ALA A 25 -54.75 8.58 6.74
C ALA A 25 -55.18 9.88 6.06
N ASP A 26 -55.97 10.69 6.76
CA ASP A 26 -56.45 12.00 6.28
C ASP A 26 -56.14 13.08 7.33
N THR A 27 -55.59 14.21 6.90
CA THR A 27 -55.32 15.35 7.78
C THR A 27 -55.30 16.68 7.03
N ASP A 28 -55.57 17.78 7.70
CA ASP A 28 -55.35 19.14 7.20
C ASP A 28 -54.22 19.86 7.97
N ASN A 29 -53.57 19.18 8.91
CA ASN A 29 -52.48 19.73 9.70
C ASN A 29 -51.23 19.96 8.81
N PRO A 30 -50.83 21.22 8.56
CA PRO A 30 -49.74 21.52 7.62
C PRO A 30 -48.38 20.97 8.10
N ALA A 31 -48.17 20.83 9.41
CA ALA A 31 -46.93 20.29 9.95
C ALA A 31 -46.80 18.78 9.67
N VAL A 32 -47.90 18.03 9.81
CA VAL A 32 -47.92 16.60 9.48
C VAL A 32 -47.75 16.38 7.99
N LEU A 33 -48.39 17.20 7.15
CA LEU A 33 -48.23 17.13 5.70
C LEU A 33 -46.78 17.39 5.26
N ALA A 34 -46.10 18.37 5.86
CA ALA A 34 -44.70 18.67 5.55
C ALA A 34 -43.76 17.52 5.93
N TYR A 35 -43.93 16.95 7.13
CA TYR A 35 -43.18 15.77 7.57
C TYR A 35 -43.43 14.56 6.66
N CYS A 36 -44.69 14.26 6.35
CA CYS A 36 -45.03 13.12 5.48
C CYS A 36 -44.42 13.27 4.09
N ARG A 37 -44.40 14.48 3.51
CA ARG A 37 -43.70 14.72 2.24
C ARG A 37 -42.20 14.46 2.34
N SER A 38 -41.51 14.99 3.35
CA SER A 38 -40.06 14.79 3.49
C SER A 38 -39.68 13.35 3.83
N ALA A 39 -40.56 12.62 4.51
CA ALA A 39 -40.39 11.21 4.83
C ALA A 39 -40.81 10.26 3.68
N GLY A 40 -41.15 10.79 2.50
CA GLY A 40 -41.44 9.99 1.29
C GLY A 40 -42.85 9.42 1.21
N TYR A 41 -43.81 9.93 2.00
CA TYR A 41 -45.22 9.57 1.88
C TYR A 41 -45.84 10.24 0.64
N GLU A 42 -46.86 9.62 0.08
CA GLU A 42 -47.70 10.23 -0.94
C GLU A 42 -48.70 11.17 -0.26
N VAL A 43 -48.70 12.46 -0.60
CA VAL A 43 -49.58 13.45 0.01
C VAL A 43 -50.42 14.10 -1.08
N GLY A 44 -51.72 13.82 -1.10
CA GLY A 44 -52.64 14.37 -2.10
C GLY A 44 -52.41 13.85 -3.53
N GLY A 45 -51.84 12.65 -3.68
CA GLY A 45 -51.50 12.05 -4.98
C GLY A 45 -50.10 12.43 -5.50
N GLU A 46 -49.37 13.27 -4.78
CA GLU A 46 -47.99 13.62 -5.08
C GLU A 46 -47.06 12.86 -4.13
N THR A 47 -46.24 11.96 -4.68
CA THR A 47 -45.07 11.44 -3.98
C THR A 47 -43.97 12.48 -4.09
N ALA A 48 -43.33 12.83 -2.97
CA ALA A 48 -42.10 13.61 -3.05
C ALA A 48 -41.10 12.77 -3.85
N THR A 49 -40.81 13.20 -5.08
CA THR A 49 -39.73 12.62 -5.88
C THR A 49 -38.49 12.66 -5.01
N THR A 50 -37.94 11.49 -4.71
CA THR A 50 -36.61 11.36 -4.13
C THR A 50 -35.71 12.23 -5.00
N LEU A 51 -35.22 13.34 -4.45
CA LEU A 51 -34.21 14.14 -5.13
C LEU A 51 -33.05 13.17 -5.33
N GLU A 52 -32.66 12.92 -6.58
CA GLU A 52 -31.39 12.24 -6.83
C GLU A 52 -30.33 12.98 -6.02
N GLU A 53 -29.60 12.24 -5.19
CA GLU A 53 -28.46 12.83 -4.51
C GLU A 53 -27.55 13.41 -5.59
N PRO A 54 -27.26 14.71 -5.55
CA PRO A 54 -26.38 15.30 -6.55
C PRO A 54 -25.06 14.55 -6.46
N ALA A 55 -24.51 14.18 -7.63
CA ALA A 55 -23.19 13.59 -7.68
C ALA A 55 -22.21 14.49 -6.89
N PRO A 56 -21.27 13.92 -6.11
CA PRO A 56 -20.26 14.71 -5.43
C PRO A 56 -19.62 15.68 -6.41
N ALA A 57 -19.62 16.97 -6.10
CA ALA A 57 -19.04 17.98 -6.96
C ALA A 57 -17.58 17.62 -7.26
N ASP A 58 -17.18 17.66 -8.53
CA ASP A 58 -15.76 17.49 -8.88
C ASP A 58 -14.99 18.67 -8.26
N PRO A 59 -14.01 18.43 -7.37
CA PRO A 59 -13.19 19.48 -6.77
C PRO A 59 -12.54 20.41 -7.80
N ARG A 60 -12.36 19.96 -9.05
CA ARG A 60 -11.84 20.76 -10.17
C ARG A 60 -12.76 21.90 -10.60
N GLU A 61 -14.06 21.79 -10.32
CA GLU A 61 -15.09 22.74 -10.76
C GLU A 61 -15.46 23.77 -9.69
N VAL A 62 -14.99 23.60 -8.45
CA VAL A 62 -15.34 24.47 -7.32
C VAL A 62 -14.39 25.67 -7.23
N GLY A 63 -14.69 26.74 -7.97
CA GLY A 63 -13.89 27.97 -7.98
C GLY A 63 -14.42 29.03 -7.02
N ASN A 64 -13.67 29.38 -5.97
CA ASN A 64 -13.88 30.61 -5.18
C ASN A 64 -12.54 31.22 -4.75
N GLY A 65 -11.77 31.74 -5.73
CA GLY A 65 -10.59 32.56 -5.47
C GLY A 65 -9.37 31.80 -4.97
N LEU A 66 -8.39 31.58 -5.85
CA LEU A 66 -7.10 31.00 -5.49
C LEU A 66 -6.17 32.10 -4.92
N ILE A 67 -5.87 32.04 -3.63
CA ILE A 67 -4.83 32.87 -3.00
C ILE A 67 -3.53 32.08 -2.98
N GLY A 68 -2.53 32.52 -3.76
CA GLY A 68 -1.21 31.89 -3.89
C GLY A 68 -0.98 31.25 -5.26
N THR A 69 0.20 30.66 -5.46
CA THR A 69 0.47 29.81 -6.63
C THR A 69 -0.42 28.57 -6.55
N PRO A 70 -1.06 28.16 -7.66
CA PRO A 70 -1.86 26.94 -7.66
C PRO A 70 -0.97 25.79 -7.21
N LEU A 71 -1.32 25.13 -6.11
CA LEU A 71 -0.78 23.81 -5.83
C LEU A 71 -1.24 22.94 -7.00
N ARG A 72 -0.30 22.55 -7.86
CA ARG A 72 -0.59 21.60 -8.93
C ARG A 72 -0.70 20.23 -8.29
N ASP A 73 -1.88 19.65 -8.32
CA ASP A 73 -2.12 18.29 -7.87
C ASP A 73 -1.75 17.31 -8.99
N ALA A 74 -0.75 16.45 -8.74
CA ALA A 74 -0.31 15.43 -9.69
C ALA A 74 -1.41 14.39 -9.99
N ALA A 75 -2.41 14.22 -9.10
CA ALA A 75 -3.58 13.39 -9.39
C ALA A 75 -4.53 14.04 -10.41
N VAL A 76 -4.46 15.36 -10.59
CA VAL A 76 -5.32 16.14 -11.50
C VAL A 76 -4.63 16.46 -12.82
N ASP A 77 -3.38 16.92 -12.78
CA ASP A 77 -2.59 17.28 -13.96
C ASP A 77 -1.21 16.62 -13.86
N PRO A 78 -1.10 15.31 -14.12
CA PRO A 78 0.15 14.58 -13.98
C PRO A 78 1.18 15.05 -15.00
N LYS A 79 2.42 15.18 -14.56
CA LYS A 79 3.59 15.42 -15.39
C LYS A 79 4.58 14.27 -15.27
N PRO A 80 5.45 14.07 -16.27
CA PRO A 80 6.46 13.01 -16.23
C PRO A 80 7.38 13.09 -15.01
N GLU A 81 7.58 14.28 -14.44
CA GLU A 81 8.46 14.47 -13.27
C GLU A 81 7.74 14.22 -11.92
N ASP A 82 6.44 13.91 -11.93
CA ASP A 82 5.70 13.63 -10.71
C ASP A 82 6.07 12.26 -10.12
N PHE A 83 6.42 12.29 -8.84
CA PHE A 83 6.74 11.07 -8.12
C PHE A 83 5.45 10.32 -7.78
N LEU A 84 5.25 9.16 -8.43
CA LEU A 84 4.16 8.22 -8.14
C LEU A 84 2.77 8.87 -8.20
N ALA A 85 2.46 9.57 -9.29
CA ALA A 85 1.07 9.96 -9.56
C ALA A 85 0.19 8.69 -9.75
N PRO A 86 -1.11 8.75 -9.42
CA PRO A 86 -2.08 7.70 -9.77
C PRO A 86 -1.95 7.26 -11.23
N VAL A 87 -2.08 5.95 -11.48
CA VAL A 87 -1.88 5.42 -12.84
C VAL A 87 -2.95 5.91 -13.83
N ASN A 88 -4.10 6.36 -13.31
CA ASN A 88 -5.15 7.03 -14.07
C ASN A 88 -5.33 8.50 -13.66
N ALA A 89 -4.26 9.15 -13.19
CA ALA A 89 -4.26 10.58 -12.88
C ALA A 89 -4.74 11.41 -14.08
N GLY A 90 -5.48 12.47 -13.79
CA GLY A 90 -6.13 13.33 -14.79
C GLY A 90 -7.35 12.73 -15.51
N GLN A 91 -7.64 11.44 -15.34
CA GLN A 91 -8.79 10.78 -15.98
C GLN A 91 -9.96 10.57 -15.01
N ALA A 92 -9.69 10.19 -13.76
CA ALA A 92 -10.70 9.99 -12.72
C ALA A 92 -10.76 11.18 -11.74
N ASN A 93 -11.87 11.38 -11.02
CA ASN A 93 -11.94 12.36 -9.92
C ASN A 93 -10.84 12.01 -8.89
N PRO A 94 -9.91 12.92 -8.54
CA PRO A 94 -8.75 12.62 -7.68
C PRO A 94 -9.13 12.17 -6.25
N HIS A 95 -10.39 12.35 -5.85
CA HIS A 95 -10.95 11.88 -4.59
C HIS A 95 -12.09 10.87 -4.77
N GLY A 96 -12.31 10.38 -5.99
CA GLY A 96 -13.34 9.40 -6.32
C GLY A 96 -12.88 7.96 -6.15
N ALA A 97 -13.84 7.03 -6.08
CA ALA A 97 -13.57 5.59 -5.94
C ALA A 97 -12.84 4.97 -7.14
N GLU A 98 -12.78 5.69 -8.27
CA GLU A 98 -12.12 5.23 -9.50
C GLU A 98 -10.63 5.55 -9.55
N VAL A 99 -10.06 6.27 -8.57
CA VAL A 99 -8.62 6.54 -8.54
C VAL A 99 -7.85 5.25 -8.26
N VAL A 100 -6.91 4.95 -9.14
CA VAL A 100 -6.02 3.81 -8.99
C VAL A 100 -4.68 4.33 -8.48
N SER A 101 -4.41 4.11 -7.19
CA SER A 101 -3.11 4.40 -6.62
C SER A 101 -2.04 3.63 -7.38
N PRO A 102 -0.88 4.26 -7.67
CA PRO A 102 0.26 3.47 -8.10
C PRO A 102 0.54 2.50 -6.97
N GLU A 103 0.66 1.23 -7.31
CA GLU A 103 0.80 0.18 -6.31
C GLU A 103 1.92 0.56 -5.33
N ILE A 104 1.65 0.40 -4.03
CA ILE A 104 2.68 0.52 -3.00
C ILE A 104 3.82 -0.41 -3.44
N HIS A 105 5.09 -0.03 -3.28
CA HIS A 105 6.27 -0.82 -3.66
C HIS A 105 6.22 -2.31 -3.23
N ALA A 106 5.28 -2.72 -2.39
CA ALA A 106 4.91 -4.09 -2.03
C ALA A 106 4.22 -4.94 -3.13
N ALA A 107 3.75 -4.38 -4.25
CA ALA A 107 3.09 -5.18 -5.30
C ALA A 107 4.06 -5.97 -6.20
N LEU A 108 5.37 -5.71 -6.09
CA LEU A 108 6.43 -6.54 -6.68
C LEU A 108 6.51 -7.96 -6.08
N GLY A 109 5.52 -8.37 -5.29
CA GLY A 109 5.52 -9.63 -4.58
C GLY A 109 6.46 -9.61 -3.37
N PRO A 110 6.61 -10.75 -2.67
CA PRO A 110 7.55 -10.85 -1.56
C PRO A 110 8.96 -10.56 -2.04
N THR A 111 9.58 -9.50 -1.52
CA THR A 111 11.02 -9.25 -1.70
C THR A 111 11.81 -10.46 -1.20
N PRO A 112 12.85 -10.91 -1.94
CA PRO A 112 13.65 -12.05 -1.51
C PRO A 112 14.27 -11.78 -0.15
N LEU A 113 13.99 -12.65 0.82
CA LEU A 113 14.76 -12.71 2.06
C LEU A 113 15.98 -13.58 1.76
N VAL A 114 17.17 -12.99 1.85
CA VAL A 114 18.42 -13.74 1.72
C VAL A 114 18.82 -14.25 3.12
N PRO A 115 18.71 -15.56 3.40
CA PRO A 115 19.13 -16.10 4.68
C PRO A 115 20.66 -16.03 4.81
N GLY A 116 21.14 -15.50 5.93
CA GLY A 116 22.56 -15.30 6.20
C GLY A 116 22.81 -14.67 7.56
N LEU A 117 24.09 -14.60 7.97
CA LEU A 117 24.47 -13.96 9.22
C LEU A 117 24.38 -12.43 9.04
N VAL A 118 23.49 -11.80 9.79
CA VAL A 118 23.40 -10.33 9.79
C VAL A 118 24.62 -9.79 10.54
N GLY A 119 25.40 -8.97 9.86
CA GLY A 119 26.60 -8.31 10.38
C GLY A 119 26.24 -7.10 11.23
N ASP A 120 27.04 -6.03 11.12
CA ASP A 120 26.68 -4.76 11.76
C ASP A 120 25.34 -4.26 11.17
N PRO A 121 24.28 -4.08 11.98
CA PRO A 121 22.98 -3.60 11.50
C PRO A 121 23.03 -2.17 10.91
N ALA A 122 24.11 -1.42 11.12
CA ALA A 122 24.33 -0.12 10.50
C ALA A 122 24.95 -0.21 9.09
N MET A 123 25.43 -1.37 8.67
CA MET A 123 26.10 -1.57 7.38
C MET A 123 25.34 -2.53 6.49
N GLN A 124 25.05 -2.10 5.26
CA GLN A 124 24.51 -2.99 4.23
C GLN A 124 25.64 -3.90 3.73
N GLN A 125 25.41 -5.21 3.75
CA GLN A 125 26.42 -6.16 3.27
C GLN A 125 26.47 -6.20 1.74
N ASP A 126 27.63 -6.59 1.19
CA ASP A 126 27.80 -6.82 -0.27
C ASP A 126 26.73 -7.77 -0.81
N ARG A 127 26.43 -8.84 -0.06
CA ARG A 127 25.42 -9.85 -0.41
C ARG A 127 24.00 -9.27 -0.47
N GLU A 128 23.65 -8.39 0.47
CA GLU A 128 22.34 -7.72 0.49
C GLU A 128 22.22 -6.72 -0.66
N SER A 129 23.31 -6.01 -0.98
CA SER A 129 23.37 -5.09 -2.11
C SER A 129 23.19 -5.83 -3.44
N GLU A 130 23.85 -6.97 -3.59
CA GLU A 130 23.73 -7.80 -4.80
C GLU A 130 22.33 -8.42 -4.91
N ALA A 131 21.75 -8.87 -3.80
CA ALA A 131 20.36 -9.33 -3.77
C ALA A 131 19.37 -8.24 -4.21
N ALA A 132 19.56 -7.01 -3.72
CA ALA A 132 18.74 -5.87 -4.11
C ALA A 132 18.92 -5.53 -5.59
N ARG A 133 20.14 -5.62 -6.14
CA ARG A 133 20.41 -5.43 -7.56
C ARG A 133 19.67 -6.46 -8.41
N LEU A 134 19.82 -7.75 -8.10
CA LEU A 134 19.16 -8.83 -8.83
C LEU A 134 17.63 -8.74 -8.76
N ALA A 135 17.07 -8.38 -7.61
CA ALA A 135 15.63 -8.30 -7.41
C ALA A 135 14.99 -7.03 -8.00
N LEU A 136 15.62 -5.87 -7.81
CA LEU A 136 15.01 -4.57 -8.13
C LEU A 136 15.45 -4.01 -9.49
N VAL A 137 16.71 -4.24 -9.87
CA VAL A 137 17.26 -3.76 -11.14
C VAL A 137 17.03 -4.80 -12.23
N ASP A 138 17.42 -6.05 -11.97
CA ASP A 138 17.32 -7.13 -12.98
C ASP A 138 15.94 -7.82 -12.96
N GLN A 139 15.08 -7.48 -12.00
CA GLN A 139 13.71 -7.99 -11.85
C GLN A 139 13.63 -9.52 -11.81
N LEU A 140 14.64 -10.18 -11.23
CA LEU A 140 14.61 -11.63 -11.08
C LEU A 140 13.57 -12.05 -10.04
N PRO A 141 12.85 -13.17 -10.26
CA PRO A 141 11.98 -13.75 -9.24
C PRO A 141 12.76 -14.06 -7.97
N ALA A 142 12.14 -13.88 -6.80
CA ALA A 142 12.78 -14.07 -5.50
C ALA A 142 13.51 -15.43 -5.35
N ALA A 143 12.95 -16.51 -5.89
CA ALA A 143 13.60 -17.82 -5.88
C ALA A 143 14.91 -17.86 -6.69
N ALA A 144 14.93 -17.23 -7.87
CA ALA A 144 16.13 -17.17 -8.71
C ALA A 144 17.23 -16.31 -8.07
N VAL A 145 16.87 -15.24 -7.35
CA VAL A 145 17.83 -14.44 -6.57
C VAL A 145 18.48 -15.28 -5.48
N VAL A 146 17.70 -16.10 -4.76
CA VAL A 146 18.22 -16.99 -3.72
C VAL A 146 19.16 -18.04 -4.32
N ASP A 147 18.80 -18.66 -5.45
CA ASP A 147 19.63 -19.66 -6.12
C ASP A 147 20.95 -19.07 -6.61
N GLU A 148 20.93 -17.90 -7.26
CA GLU A 148 22.13 -17.21 -7.75
C GLU A 148 23.09 -16.86 -6.61
N LEU A 149 22.55 -16.44 -5.46
CA LEU A 149 23.32 -16.13 -4.27
C LEU A 149 23.73 -17.37 -3.46
N ALA A 150 23.11 -18.53 -3.70
CA ALA A 150 23.44 -19.79 -3.06
C ALA A 150 24.67 -20.46 -3.71
N ASP A 151 24.85 -20.27 -5.01
CA ASP A 151 26.03 -20.75 -5.75
C ASP A 151 27.28 -19.91 -5.48
N GLY A 152 27.10 -18.66 -5.02
CA GLY A 152 28.15 -17.78 -4.49
C GLY A 152 28.63 -18.17 -3.09
N ASN A 153 28.73 -19.46 -2.78
CA ASN A 153 29.19 -20.03 -1.51
C ASN A 153 30.71 -19.84 -1.31
N ALA A 154 31.23 -18.64 -1.61
CA ALA A 154 32.42 -18.16 -0.95
C ALA A 154 32.07 -18.18 0.53
N GLN A 155 32.59 -19.17 1.26
CA GLN A 155 32.45 -19.24 2.71
C GLN A 155 32.69 -17.83 3.23
N GLU A 156 31.73 -17.28 3.98
CA GLU A 156 31.89 -15.94 4.51
C GLU A 156 33.16 -15.91 5.36
N GLN A 157 33.96 -14.85 5.20
CA GLN A 157 35.18 -14.66 5.98
C GLN A 157 34.84 -14.81 7.48
N PRO A 158 35.55 -15.66 8.23
CA PRO A 158 35.26 -15.86 9.64
C PRO A 158 35.37 -14.56 10.43
N ALA A 159 34.56 -14.41 11.47
CA ALA A 159 34.64 -13.27 12.36
C ALA A 159 36.06 -13.12 12.95
N GLY A 160 36.46 -11.88 13.26
CA GLY A 160 37.81 -11.60 13.79
C GLY A 160 38.17 -12.34 15.08
N ASN A 161 37.17 -12.81 15.83
CA ASN A 161 37.31 -13.62 17.04
C ASN A 161 37.14 -15.13 16.82
N ALA A 162 36.95 -15.60 15.58
CA ALA A 162 36.84 -17.03 15.26
C ALA A 162 38.13 -17.79 15.59
N SER A 163 38.04 -19.13 15.63
CA SER A 163 39.19 -20.00 15.91
C SER A 163 40.19 -20.00 14.77
N GLN A 164 41.45 -20.35 15.05
CA GLN A 164 42.48 -20.54 14.01
C GLN A 164 42.05 -21.58 12.97
N GLU A 165 41.38 -22.65 13.41
CA GLU A 165 40.88 -23.71 12.53
C GLU A 165 39.83 -23.18 11.56
N ALA A 166 38.87 -22.37 12.03
CA ALA A 166 37.87 -21.75 11.17
C ALA A 166 38.50 -20.81 10.12
N TRP A 167 39.53 -20.05 10.52
CA TRP A 167 40.30 -19.23 9.60
C TRP A 167 41.11 -20.05 8.59
N ALA A 168 41.75 -21.12 9.02
CA ALA A 168 42.53 -21.99 8.14
C ALA A 168 41.64 -22.72 7.12
N ASP A 169 40.50 -23.24 7.55
CA ASP A 169 39.56 -23.93 6.65
C ASP A 169 38.96 -22.95 5.63
N TRP A 170 38.64 -21.72 6.05
CA TRP A 170 38.21 -20.66 5.13
C TRP A 170 39.28 -20.34 4.08
N VAL A 171 40.54 -20.14 4.50
CA VAL A 171 41.65 -19.86 3.57
C VAL A 171 41.84 -21.01 2.59
N LEU A 172 41.77 -22.27 3.04
CA LEU A 172 41.90 -23.43 2.13
C LEU A 172 40.72 -23.60 1.17
N ALA A 173 39.53 -23.15 1.57
CA ALA A 173 38.36 -23.14 0.70
C ALA A 173 38.46 -22.05 -0.38
N THR A 174 39.01 -20.88 -0.05
CA THR A 174 39.13 -19.74 -0.97
C THR A 174 40.42 -19.77 -1.80
N HIS A 175 41.47 -20.43 -1.30
CA HIS A 175 42.79 -20.57 -1.93
C HIS A 175 43.20 -22.05 -2.01
N PRO A 176 42.57 -22.85 -2.89
CA PRO A 176 42.82 -24.29 -2.99
C PRO A 176 44.23 -24.64 -3.48
N GLU A 177 45.00 -23.67 -3.98
CA GLU A 177 46.39 -23.80 -4.38
C GLU A 177 47.38 -23.85 -3.21
N LEU A 178 46.96 -23.42 -2.02
CA LEU A 178 47.83 -23.37 -0.84
C LEU A 178 47.97 -24.74 -0.20
N ASP A 179 49.15 -24.99 0.36
CA ASP A 179 49.44 -26.22 1.09
C ASP A 179 48.69 -26.25 2.44
N PRO A 180 47.84 -27.28 2.71
CA PRO A 180 47.05 -27.35 3.93
C PRO A 180 47.84 -27.39 5.23
N GLU A 181 49.03 -28.01 5.23
CA GLU A 181 49.86 -28.09 6.43
C GLU A 181 50.45 -26.71 6.77
N SER A 182 50.90 -25.99 5.75
CA SER A 182 51.43 -24.63 5.87
C SER A 182 50.37 -23.65 6.40
N VAL A 183 49.16 -23.66 5.82
CA VAL A 183 48.06 -22.77 6.25
C VAL A 183 47.63 -23.07 7.70
N ARG A 184 47.51 -24.34 8.08
CA ARG A 184 47.13 -24.72 9.45
C ARG A 184 48.20 -24.41 10.50
N ALA A 185 49.47 -24.33 10.09
CA ALA A 185 50.57 -23.92 10.96
C ALA A 185 50.62 -22.41 11.22
N MET A 186 50.00 -21.59 10.37
CA MET A 186 49.95 -20.13 10.56
C MET A 186 49.07 -19.75 11.75
N LYS A 187 49.42 -18.65 12.43
CA LYS A 187 48.56 -18.11 13.49
C LYS A 187 47.34 -17.45 12.88
N ARG A 188 46.23 -17.47 13.60
CA ARG A 188 44.98 -16.79 13.22
C ARG A 188 45.21 -15.34 12.80
N ASP A 189 46.02 -14.59 13.56
CA ASP A 189 46.22 -13.16 13.28
C ASP A 189 47.00 -12.95 11.97
N ASP A 190 47.92 -13.85 11.62
CA ASP A 190 48.64 -13.82 10.35
C ASP A 190 47.70 -14.19 9.18
N LEU A 191 46.89 -15.24 9.35
CA LEU A 191 45.86 -15.62 8.37
C LEU A 191 44.88 -14.47 8.10
N ARG A 192 44.46 -13.76 9.15
CA ARG A 192 43.58 -12.60 9.04
C ARG A 192 44.25 -11.43 8.32
N THR A 193 45.51 -11.14 8.64
CA THR A 193 46.24 -10.01 8.03
C THR A 193 46.59 -10.27 6.57
N GLU A 194 46.91 -11.51 6.21
CA GLU A 194 47.35 -11.86 4.85
C GLU A 194 46.17 -12.12 3.90
N TYR A 195 45.12 -12.79 4.38
CA TYR A 195 44.01 -13.25 3.53
C TYR A 195 42.65 -12.60 3.84
N GLY A 196 42.51 -11.93 4.98
CA GLY A 196 41.26 -11.22 5.32
C GLY A 196 41.08 -9.96 4.49
N LYS A 197 39.83 -9.56 4.20
CA LYS A 197 39.53 -8.24 3.65
C LYS A 197 40.09 -7.17 4.59
N THR A 198 40.93 -6.29 4.06
CA THR A 198 41.38 -5.09 4.76
C THR A 198 40.22 -4.10 4.72
N GLU A 199 39.55 -3.90 5.85
CA GLU A 199 38.61 -2.79 6.02
C GLU A 199 39.34 -1.43 6.01
#